data_AF-A0A258BRR7-F1
#
_entry.id   AF-A0A258BRR7-F1
#
_cell.length_a   1.000
_cell.length_b   1.000
_cell.length_c   1.000
_cell.angle_alpha   90.00
_cell.angle_beta   90.00
_cell.angle_gamma   90.00
#
_symmetry.space_group_name_H-M   'P 1'
#
loop_
_entity.id
_entity.type
_entity.pdbx_description
1 polymer ?
#
loop_
_entity_poly.entity_id
_entity_poly.type
_entity_poly.pdbx_seq_one_letter_code
_entity_poly.pdbx_strand_id
1 'polypeptide(L)'
;MAKTQKSSKKTFAIVAIMVLALILIDFSPVGGNIRFYAKWIECGGRPVQTASWKGIAWYEPAPVFALVRSKQWFCTPLQAEQAGYSANSQAYEFPHLTEDEVKARPNTE
;
A
#
# COMPACT_ATOMS: atom_id res chain seq x y z
N MET A 1 4.74 -42.76 -21.59
CA MET A 1 4.39 -41.81 -22.67
C MET A 1 4.79 -40.41 -22.22
N ALA A 2 5.95 -39.92 -22.65
CA ALA A 2 6.36 -38.54 -22.38
C ALA A 2 5.74 -37.63 -23.44
N LYS A 3 4.79 -36.77 -23.04
CA LYS A 3 4.32 -35.69 -23.92
C LYS A 3 5.43 -34.64 -23.97
N THR A 4 6.20 -34.62 -25.06
CA THR A 4 7.10 -33.50 -25.36
C THR A 4 6.23 -32.26 -25.55
N GLN A 5 6.12 -31.44 -24.51
CA GLN A 5 5.38 -30.19 -24.52
C GLN A 5 6.11 -29.22 -25.44
N LYS A 6 5.72 -29.21 -26.72
CA LYS A 6 6.17 -28.24 -27.72
C LYS A 6 5.63 -26.87 -27.29
N SER A 7 6.35 -26.20 -26.39
CA SER A 7 6.06 -24.81 -26.02
C SER A 7 6.07 -23.98 -27.30
N SER A 8 4.89 -23.51 -27.69
CA SER A 8 4.72 -22.69 -28.89
C SER A 8 5.42 -21.36 -28.65
N LYS A 9 6.20 -20.86 -29.62
CA LYS A 9 6.80 -19.51 -29.58
C LYS A 9 5.77 -18.43 -29.19
N LYS A 10 4.48 -18.65 -29.51
CA LYS A 10 3.36 -17.81 -29.08
C LYS A 10 3.14 -17.79 -27.57
N THR A 11 3.22 -18.94 -26.89
CA THR A 11 3.08 -19.02 -25.43
C THR A 11 4.21 -18.26 -24.74
N PHE A 12 5.44 -18.41 -25.22
CA PHE A 12 6.58 -17.66 -24.69
C PHE A 12 6.40 -16.15 -24.86
N ALA A 13 5.96 -15.71 -26.05
CA ALA A 13 5.68 -14.29 -26.31
C ALA A 13 4.59 -13.73 -25.39
N ILE A 14 3.49 -14.48 -25.17
CA ILE A 14 2.42 -14.07 -24.26
C ILE A 14 2.93 -13.93 -22.82
N VAL A 15 3.69 -14.91 -22.34
CA VAL A 15 4.27 -14.86 -20.98
C VAL A 15 5.22 -13.67 -20.84
N ALA A 16 6.09 -13.44 -21.83
CA ALA A 16 7.01 -12.32 -21.83
C ALA A 16 6.29 -10.97 -21.79
N ILE A 17 5.21 -10.81 -22.57
CA ILE A 17 4.38 -9.60 -22.56
C ILE A 17 3.70 -9.40 -21.20
N MET A 18 3.16 -10.47 -20.59
CA MET A 18 2.55 -10.37 -19.26
C MET A 18 3.56 -9.96 -18.19
N VAL A 19 4.76 -10.56 -18.20
CA VAL A 19 5.84 -10.19 -17.26
C VAL A 19 6.23 -8.73 -17.45
N LEU A 20 6.40 -8.28 -18.70
CA LEU A 20 6.71 -6.89 -19.01
C LEU A 20 5.60 -5.94 -18.52
N ALA A 21 4.33 -6.29 -18.72
CA ALA A 21 3.21 -5.50 -18.24
C ALA A 21 3.18 -5.39 -16.70
N LEU A 22 3.47 -6.47 -15.97
CA LEU A 22 3.58 -6.44 -14.51
C LEU A 22 4.70 -5.52 -14.03
N ILE A 23 5.88 -5.61 -14.66
CA ILE A 23 7.03 -4.73 -14.37
C ILE A 23 6.63 -3.27 -14.60
N LEU A 24 6.00 -2.95 -15.73
CA LEU A 24 5.57 -1.59 -16.03
C LEU A 24 4.55 -1.05 -15.02
N ILE A 25 3.63 -1.89 -14.53
CA ILE A 25 2.68 -1.52 -13.47
C ILE A 25 3.44 -1.21 -12.17
N ASP A 26 4.42 -2.01 -11.79
CA ASP A 26 5.23 -1.79 -10.58
C ASP A 26 6.00 -0.46 -10.62
N PHE A 27 6.46 -0.03 -11.80
CA PHE A 27 7.11 1.27 -12.02
C PHE A 27 6.12 2.45 -12.23
N SER A 28 4.83 2.16 -12.43
CA SER A 28 3.85 3.20 -12.70
C SER A 28 3.45 4.00 -11.44
N PRO A 29 2.88 5.21 -11.60
CA PRO A 29 2.35 6.00 -10.48
C PRO A 29 1.18 5.32 -9.75
N VAL A 30 0.49 4.40 -10.43
CA VAL A 30 -0.60 3.59 -9.87
C VAL A 30 -0.09 2.63 -8.79
N GLY A 31 1.24 2.44 -8.76
CA GLY A 31 1.95 1.64 -7.78
C GLY A 31 1.81 0.14 -8.04
N GLY A 32 2.77 -0.61 -7.52
CA GLY A 32 2.72 -2.06 -7.51
C GLY A 32 3.27 -2.64 -6.22
N ASN A 33 3.39 -3.96 -6.18
CA ASN A 33 3.77 -4.67 -4.96
C ASN A 33 5.24 -4.42 -4.59
N ILE A 34 6.11 -4.10 -5.57
CA ILE A 34 7.54 -3.86 -5.31
C ILE A 34 7.76 -2.70 -4.33
N ARG A 35 7.09 -1.56 -4.53
CA ARG A 35 7.23 -0.39 -3.64
C ARG A 35 6.73 -0.69 -2.23
N PHE A 36 5.67 -1.48 -2.12
CA PHE A 36 5.16 -1.95 -0.83
C PHE A 36 6.17 -2.84 -0.11
N TYR A 37 6.76 -3.82 -0.81
CA TYR A 37 7.76 -4.69 -0.21
C TYR A 37 9.06 -3.95 0.14
N ALA A 38 9.47 -2.98 -0.68
CA ALA A 38 10.58 -2.10 -0.34
C ALA A 38 10.29 -1.35 0.96
N LYS A 39 9.08 -0.79 1.11
CA LYS A 39 8.67 -0.11 2.34
C LYS A 39 8.59 -1.07 3.53
N TRP A 40 8.07 -2.28 3.35
CA TRP A 40 8.03 -3.30 4.40
C TRP A 40 9.44 -3.60 4.93
N ILE A 41 10.40 -3.81 4.04
CA ILE A 41 11.81 -4.05 4.41
C ILE A 41 12.38 -2.83 5.15
N GLU A 42 12.16 -1.61 4.63
CA GLU A 42 12.60 -0.36 5.26
C GLU A 42 12.05 -0.22 6.70
N CYS A 43 10.79 -0.56 6.92
CA CYS A 43 10.14 -0.45 8.22
C CYS A 43 10.52 -1.59 9.18
N GLY A 44 11.21 -2.64 8.72
CA GLY A 44 11.46 -3.85 9.52
C GLY A 44 10.19 -4.62 9.89
N GLY A 45 9.07 -4.32 9.25
CA GLY A 45 7.74 -4.78 9.64
C GLY A 45 6.66 -4.37 8.64
N ARG A 46 5.48 -4.98 8.76
CA ARG A 46 4.36 -4.73 7.84
C ARG A 46 3.87 -3.29 8.01
N PRO A 47 3.87 -2.46 6.95
CA PRO A 47 3.46 -1.08 7.07
C PRO A 47 1.95 -0.94 7.21
N VAL A 48 1.49 0.21 7.68
CA VAL A 48 0.08 0.61 7.65
C VAL A 48 -0.20 1.37 6.35
N GLN A 49 -1.41 1.23 5.82
CA GLN A 49 -1.87 1.96 4.65
C GLN A 49 -2.96 2.95 4.99
N THR A 50 -3.10 3.97 4.17
CA THR A 50 -4.17 4.95 4.29
C THR A 50 -5.48 4.44 3.70
N ALA A 51 -6.59 4.92 4.25
CA ALA A 51 -7.93 4.70 3.75
C ALA A 51 -8.76 5.96 4.02
N SER A 52 -9.77 6.20 3.19
CA SER A 52 -10.70 7.31 3.39
C SER A 52 -12.08 6.94 2.92
N TRP A 53 -13.08 7.36 3.68
CA TRP A 53 -14.49 7.16 3.39
C TRP A 53 -15.31 8.24 4.07
N LYS A 54 -16.23 8.85 3.33
CA LYS A 54 -17.13 9.90 3.85
C LYS A 54 -16.42 11.01 4.64
N GLY A 55 -15.23 11.41 4.18
CA GLY A 55 -14.46 12.51 4.76
C GLY A 55 -13.60 12.14 5.97
N ILE A 56 -13.68 10.91 6.48
CA ILE A 56 -12.77 10.44 7.53
C ILE A 56 -11.61 9.72 6.87
N ALA A 57 -10.39 10.18 7.14
CA ALA A 57 -9.16 9.51 6.74
C ALA A 57 -8.63 8.69 7.92
N TRP A 58 -8.37 7.40 7.72
CA TRP A 58 -7.82 6.49 8.74
C TRP A 58 -6.68 5.64 8.20
N TYR A 59 -5.96 4.98 9.09
CA TYR A 59 -4.96 3.98 8.74
C TYR A 59 -5.42 2.58 9.11
N GLU A 60 -4.96 1.60 8.35
CA GLU A 60 -5.22 0.18 8.60
C GLU A 60 -3.99 -0.66 8.22
N PRO A 61 -3.82 -1.88 8.75
CA PRO A 61 -2.73 -2.75 8.33
C PRO A 61 -2.79 -3.04 6.82
N ALA A 62 -1.75 -2.68 6.07
CA ALA A 62 -1.74 -2.82 4.61
C ALA A 62 -1.82 -4.30 4.21
N PRO A 63 -2.73 -4.76 3.34
CA PRO A 63 -2.81 -6.18 2.95
C PRO A 63 -1.47 -6.67 2.39
N VAL A 64 -1.16 -7.96 2.58
CA VAL A 64 0.10 -8.55 2.10
C VAL A 64 0.19 -8.50 0.58
N PHE A 65 -0.94 -8.72 -0.10
CA PHE A 65 -1.05 -8.66 -1.54
C PHE A 65 -2.24 -7.79 -1.95
N ALA A 66 -2.04 -6.99 -3.00
CA ALA A 66 -3.11 -6.26 -3.68
C ALA A 66 -2.75 -6.14 -5.16
N LEU A 67 -3.78 -6.19 -6.02
CA LEU A 67 -3.61 -6.10 -7.47
C LEU A 67 -3.25 -4.67 -7.90
N VAL A 68 -3.75 -3.68 -7.15
CA VAL A 68 -3.52 -2.25 -7.36
C VAL A 68 -3.17 -1.61 -6.02
N ARG A 69 -2.13 -0.77 -5.99
CA ARG A 69 -1.58 -0.19 -4.76
C ARG A 69 -1.33 1.32 -4.91
N SER A 70 -2.38 2.10 -4.78
CA SER A 70 -2.34 3.58 -4.84
C SER A 70 -2.33 4.28 -3.47
N LYS A 71 -2.43 3.52 -2.38
CA LYS A 71 -2.48 4.06 -1.01
C LYS A 71 -1.09 4.48 -0.52
N GLN A 72 -1.03 5.46 0.36
CA GLN A 72 0.21 5.83 1.06
C GLN A 72 0.50 4.82 2.17
N TRP A 73 1.78 4.63 2.49
CA TRP A 73 2.24 3.72 3.53
C TRP A 73 3.09 4.43 4.58
N PHE A 74 2.85 4.09 5.84
CA PHE A 74 3.65 4.52 6.98
C PHE A 74 4.23 3.30 7.68
N CYS A 75 5.40 3.46 8.31
CA CYS A 75 6.03 2.36 9.04
C CYS A 75 5.32 2.08 10.36
N THR A 76 4.76 3.11 11.00
CA THR A 76 4.11 2.99 12.30
C THR A 76 2.75 3.67 12.33
N PRO A 77 1.83 3.20 13.20
CA PRO A 77 0.59 3.90 13.51
C PRO A 77 0.80 5.38 13.88
N LEU A 78 1.78 5.65 14.74
CA LEU A 78 2.14 7.01 15.16
C LEU A 78 2.46 7.93 13.97
N GLN A 79 3.22 7.46 12.98
CA GLN A 79 3.51 8.25 11.78
C GLN A 79 2.26 8.57 10.97
N ALA A 80 1.32 7.63 10.88
CA ALA A 80 0.05 7.87 10.20
C ALA A 80 -0.80 8.90 10.97
N GLU A 81 -0.83 8.83 12.30
CA GLU A 81 -1.54 9.79 13.16
C GLU A 81 -0.94 11.19 13.08
N GLN A 82 0.40 11.30 13.08
CA GLN A 82 1.12 12.56 12.84
C GLN A 82 0.79 13.15 11.47
N ALA A 83 0.53 12.29 10.47
CA ALA A 83 0.08 12.70 9.14
C ALA A 83 -1.43 12.97 9.04
N GLY A 84 -2.18 12.88 10.14
CA GLY A 84 -3.61 13.21 10.21
C GLY A 84 -4.57 12.04 9.98
N TYR A 85 -4.07 10.82 9.85
CA TYR A 85 -4.92 9.64 9.69
C TYR A 85 -5.37 9.10 11.05
N SER A 86 -6.68 8.97 11.23
CA SER A 86 -7.29 8.38 12.42
C SER A 86 -6.96 6.89 12.57
N ALA A 87 -6.98 6.38 13.81
CA ALA A 87 -6.99 4.94 14.09
C ALA A 87 -8.36 4.28 13.79
N ASN A 88 -9.40 5.08 13.56
CA ASN A 88 -10.79 4.63 13.42
C ASN A 88 -11.43 5.22 12.16
N SER A 89 -12.23 4.41 11.47
CA SER A 89 -12.92 4.80 10.23
C SER A 89 -14.22 5.59 10.47
N GLN A 90 -14.71 5.65 11.71
CA GLN A 90 -15.97 6.29 12.09
C GLN A 90 -15.78 7.59 12.88
N ALA A 91 -14.64 7.76 13.55
CA ALA A 91 -14.33 8.91 14.38
C ALA A 91 -12.84 9.28 14.27
N TYR A 92 -12.50 10.53 14.56
CA TYR A 92 -11.11 10.97 14.65
C TYR A 92 -10.51 10.58 16.01
N GLU A 93 -9.73 9.50 16.00
CA GLU A 93 -9.08 8.91 17.17
C GLU A 93 -7.58 8.81 16.92
N PHE A 94 -6.77 9.31 17.86
CA PHE A 94 -5.31 9.37 17.74
C PHE A 94 -4.64 8.83 19.01
N PRO A 95 -4.71 7.52 19.24
CA PRO A 95 -4.29 6.90 20.50
C PRO A 95 -2.79 7.05 20.83
N HIS A 96 -1.94 7.35 19.84
CA HIS A 96 -0.51 7.51 20.05
C HIS A 96 -0.07 8.97 20.15
N LEU A 97 -0.97 9.94 19.98
CA LEU A 97 -0.69 11.36 20.13
C LEU A 97 -1.15 11.88 21.49
N THR A 98 -0.39 12.82 22.03
CA THR A 98 -0.79 13.61 23.20
C THR A 98 -1.84 14.66 22.83
N GLU A 99 -2.60 15.15 23.82
CA GLU A 99 -3.63 16.19 23.57
C GLU A 99 -3.04 17.47 22.95
N ASP A 100 -1.82 17.85 23.33
CA ASP A 100 -1.17 19.04 22.81
C ASP A 100 -0.76 18.84 21.34
N GLU A 101 -0.27 17.65 20.98
CA GLU A 101 0.00 17.29 19.58
C GLU A 101 -1.28 17.24 18.75
N VAL A 102 -2.39 16.78 19.34
CA VAL A 102 -3.69 16.80 18.67
C VAL A 102 -4.15 18.23 18.40
N LYS A 103 -4.05 19.13 19.38
CA LYS A 103 -4.46 20.54 19.27
C LYS A 103 -3.54 21.37 18.37
N ALA A 104 -2.25 21.04 18.33
CA ALA A 104 -1.27 21.75 17.51
C ALA A 104 -1.34 21.39 16.02
N ARG A 105 -2.11 20.35 15.65
CA ARG A 105 -2.29 20.00 14.24
C ARG A 105 -3.14 21.06 13.53
N PRO A 106 -2.75 21.48 12.32
CA PRO A 106 -3.58 22.34 11.51
C PRO A 106 -4.90 21.62 11.26
N ASN A 107 -6.03 22.30 11.52
CA ASN A 107 -7.35 21.77 11.24
C ASN A 107 -7.39 21.29 9.78
N THR A 108 -7.34 19.97 9.58
CA THR A 108 -7.72 19.36 8.31
C THR A 108 -9.24 19.47 8.22
N GLU A 109 -9.71 20.59 7.65
CA GLU A 109 -11.07 20.74 7.12
C GLU A 109 -11.36 19.70 6.02
#